data_AF-A0A7C3P185-F1
#
_entry.id   AF-A0A7C3P185-F1
#
_cell.length_a   1.000
_cell.length_b   1.000
_cell.length_c   1.000
_cell.angle_alpha   90.00
_cell.angle_beta   90.00
_cell.angle_gamma   90.00
#
_symmetry.space_group_name_H-M   'P 1'
#
loop_
_entity.id
_entity.type
_entity.pdbx_description
1 polymer ?
#
loop_
_entity_poly.entity_id
_entity_poly.type
_entity_poly.pdbx_seq_one_letter_code
_entity_poly.pdbx_strand_id
1 'polypeptide(L)'
;MGRLRVTRAGLLSAFYALEGLAGLALLVYFAPRLHGDYEVLALLIGLSILSELMPVSIYGESQITPGFVFTTAIIVLFGPPGVVIAGPIVAALSVGRHHFNLVRLGHGASLMAIAHASGALAYSTAAEVNPASFHIEMV
;
A
#
# COMPACT_ATOMS: atom_id res chain seq x y z
N MET A 1 -21.71 -38.70 -9.57
CA MET A 1 -20.53 -37.82 -9.35
C MET A 1 -20.70 -36.55 -10.18
N GLY A 2 -21.13 -35.45 -9.57
CA GLY A 2 -21.34 -34.17 -10.29
C GLY A 2 -20.02 -33.44 -10.49
N ARG A 3 -19.65 -33.15 -11.75
CA ARG A 3 -18.49 -32.29 -12.05
C ARG A 3 -18.88 -30.84 -11.76
N LEU A 4 -18.30 -30.26 -10.71
CA LEU A 4 -18.33 -28.83 -10.45
C LEU A 4 -17.75 -28.09 -11.66
N ARG A 5 -18.61 -27.40 -12.42
CA ARG A 5 -18.17 -26.47 -13.47
C ARG A 5 -17.64 -25.22 -12.79
N VAL A 6 -16.33 -25.18 -12.59
CA VAL A 6 -15.64 -23.97 -12.18
C VAL A 6 -15.75 -22.95 -13.31
N THR A 7 -16.60 -21.95 -13.16
CA THR A 7 -16.71 -20.85 -14.10
C THR A 7 -15.56 -19.86 -13.88
N ARG A 8 -15.06 -19.21 -14.94
CA ARG A 8 -14.01 -18.18 -14.82
C ARG A 8 -14.38 -17.07 -13.81
N ALA A 9 -15.66 -16.72 -13.75
CA ALA A 9 -16.19 -15.76 -12.78
C ALA A 9 -16.08 -16.24 -11.32
N GLY A 10 -16.31 -17.53 -11.07
CA GLY A 10 -16.13 -18.13 -9.74
C GLY A 10 -14.67 -18.13 -9.29
N LEU A 11 -13.74 -18.34 -10.21
CA LEU A 11 -12.31 -18.36 -9.91
C LEU A 11 -11.76 -16.95 -9.61
N LEU A 12 -12.20 -15.93 -10.37
CA LEU A 12 -11.84 -14.53 -10.14
C LEU A 12 -12.39 -14.01 -8.80
N SER A 13 -13.64 -14.32 -8.47
CA SER A 13 -14.24 -13.91 -7.20
C SER A 13 -13.56 -14.56 -6.00
N ALA A 14 -13.21 -15.85 -6.10
CA ALA A 14 -12.44 -16.54 -5.07
C ALA A 14 -11.04 -15.91 -4.88
N PHE A 15 -10.37 -15.54 -5.98
CA PHE A 15 -9.08 -14.87 -5.95
C PHE A 15 -9.16 -13.51 -5.26
N TYR A 16 -10.11 -12.65 -5.63
CA TYR A 16 -10.32 -11.35 -5.00
C TYR A 16 -10.70 -11.45 -3.51
N ALA A 17 -11.50 -12.46 -3.14
CA ALA A 17 -11.83 -12.71 -1.75
C ALA A 17 -10.58 -13.08 -0.94
N LEU A 18 -9.69 -13.89 -1.50
CA LEU A 18 -8.46 -14.32 -0.85
C LEU A 18 -7.47 -13.17 -0.68
N GLU A 19 -7.31 -12.31 -1.69
CA GLU A 19 -6.50 -11.09 -1.59
C GLU A 19 -7.06 -10.11 -0.55
N GLY A 20 -8.37 -9.89 -0.54
CA GLY A 20 -9.03 -9.05 0.46
C GLY A 20 -8.81 -9.57 1.88
N LEU A 21 -8.93 -10.88 2.08
CA LEU A 21 -8.64 -11.54 3.36
C LEU A 21 -7.17 -11.41 3.75
N ALA A 22 -6.24 -11.56 2.80
CA ALA A 22 -4.81 -11.38 3.05
C ALA A 22 -4.47 -9.94 3.45
N GLY A 23 -5.03 -8.94 2.74
CA GLY A 23 -4.88 -7.54 3.10
C GLY A 23 -5.43 -7.21 4.48
N LEU A 24 -6.61 -7.73 4.83
CA LEU A 24 -7.19 -7.61 6.17
C LEU A 24 -6.31 -8.25 7.25
N ALA A 25 -5.80 -9.46 6.99
CA ALA A 25 -4.91 -10.14 7.92
C ALA A 25 -3.62 -9.35 8.16
N LEU A 26 -3.03 -8.79 7.10
CA LEU A 26 -1.86 -7.90 7.21
C LEU A 26 -2.18 -6.67 8.04
N LEU A 27 -3.34 -6.03 7.82
CA LEU A 27 -3.76 -4.85 8.55
C LEU A 27 -3.93 -5.15 10.04
N VAL A 28 -4.65 -6.21 10.39
CA VAL A 28 -4.85 -6.62 11.78
C VAL A 28 -3.52 -6.99 12.47
N TYR A 29 -2.59 -7.61 11.74
CA TYR A 29 -1.31 -8.04 12.29
C TYR A 29 -0.30 -6.89 12.47
N PHE A 30 -0.18 -6.00 11.47
CA PHE A 30 0.85 -4.96 11.45
C PHE A 30 0.37 -3.62 12.02
N ALA A 31 -0.91 -3.27 11.93
CA ALA A 31 -1.42 -2.00 12.48
C ALA A 31 -1.09 -1.78 13.97
N PRO A 32 -1.22 -2.77 14.89
CA PRO A 32 -0.89 -2.55 16.31
C PRO A 32 0.63 -2.41 16.57
N ARG A 33 1.47 -2.68 15.57
CA ARG A 33 2.94 -2.57 15.67
C ARG A 33 3.47 -1.26 15.09
N LEU A 34 2.58 -0.34 14.73
CA LEU A 34 2.96 0.98 14.26
C LEU A 34 3.53 1.80 15.43
N HIS A 35 4.82 2.13 15.34
CA HIS A 35 5.52 3.01 16.26
C HIS A 35 6.12 4.18 15.46
N GLY A 36 6.25 5.35 16.11
CA GLY A 36 6.78 6.57 15.50
C GLY A 36 5.85 7.76 15.62
N ASP A 37 6.19 8.85 14.94
CA ASP A 37 5.40 10.08 14.93
C ASP A 37 4.22 9.96 13.93
N TYR A 38 3.00 9.90 14.47
CA TYR A 38 1.78 9.77 13.66
C TYR A 38 1.55 10.97 12.75
N GLU A 39 2.05 12.16 13.12
CA GLU A 39 1.92 13.38 12.29
C GLU A 39 2.75 13.26 11.03
N VAL A 40 3.98 12.74 11.15
CA VAL A 40 4.87 12.48 10.00
C VAL A 40 4.27 11.41 9.09
N LEU A 41 3.69 10.35 9.65
CA LEU A 41 3.01 9.32 8.86
C LEU A 41 1.83 9.92 8.08
N ALA A 42 0.97 10.69 8.75
CA ALA A 42 -0.17 11.33 8.12
C ALA A 42 0.24 12.30 7.01
N LEU A 43 1.31 13.08 7.23
CA LEU A 43 1.90 13.97 6.23
C LEU A 43 2.39 13.19 5.01
N LEU A 44 3.16 12.11 5.22
CA LEU A 44 3.68 11.27 4.12
C LEU A 44 2.56 10.59 3.34
N ILE A 45 1.51 10.11 4.01
CA ILE A 45 0.31 9.58 3.36
C ILE A 45 -0.35 10.69 2.53
N GLY A 46 -0.53 11.89 3.10
CA GLY A 46 -1.08 13.05 2.41
C GLY A 46 -0.29 13.43 1.15
N LEU A 47 1.04 13.49 1.25
CA LEU A 47 1.92 13.76 0.12
C LEU A 47 1.87 12.65 -0.94
N SER A 48 1.79 11.39 -0.51
CA SER A 48 1.61 10.25 -1.42
C SER A 48 0.31 10.39 -2.21
N ILE A 49 -0.80 10.69 -1.54
CA ILE A 49 -2.10 10.96 -2.20
C ILE A 49 -1.99 12.14 -3.17
N LEU A 50 -1.44 13.28 -2.74
CA LEU A 50 -1.29 14.47 -3.60
C LEU A 50 -0.44 14.17 -4.83
N SER A 51 0.58 13.33 -4.69
CA SER A 51 1.43 12.95 -5.81
C SER A 51 0.72 12.05 -6.83
N GLU A 52 -0.23 11.21 -6.39
CA GLU A 52 -1.08 10.45 -7.32
C GLU A 52 -2.06 11.35 -8.08
N LEU A 53 -2.38 12.53 -7.55
CA LEU A 53 -3.19 13.51 -8.26
C LEU A 53 -2.44 14.18 -9.41
N MET A 54 -1.10 14.13 -9.41
CA MET A 54 -0.22 14.79 -10.39
C MET A 54 0.70 13.78 -11.10
N PRO A 55 0.15 12.82 -11.88
CA PRO A 55 0.98 11.87 -12.61
C PRO A 55 1.80 12.62 -13.66
N VAL A 56 3.12 12.47 -13.61
CA VAL A 56 4.03 13.01 -14.61
C VAL A 56 4.23 11.95 -15.69
N SER A 57 3.69 12.21 -16.88
CA SER A 57 3.95 11.37 -18.05
C SER A 57 5.32 11.72 -18.62
N ILE A 58 6.21 10.73 -18.67
CA ILE A 58 7.51 10.85 -19.32
C ILE A 58 7.46 10.02 -20.60
N TYR A 59 7.72 10.64 -21.75
CA TYR A 59 7.72 9.99 -23.06
C TYR A 59 6.38 9.38 -23.50
N GLY A 60 5.24 9.86 -22.98
CA GLY A 60 3.89 9.51 -23.46
C GLY A 60 3.38 8.12 -23.07
N GLU A 61 4.27 7.15 -22.79
CA GLU A 61 3.89 5.78 -22.41
C GLU A 61 4.25 5.43 -20.95
N SER A 62 5.31 6.04 -20.39
CA SER A 62 5.73 5.77 -19.02
C SER A 62 5.15 6.81 -18.06
N GLN A 63 4.40 6.35 -17.05
CA GLN A 63 3.96 7.19 -15.95
C GLN A 63 4.86 6.92 -14.75
N ILE A 64 5.60 7.93 -14.32
CA ILE A 64 6.31 7.88 -13.04
C ILE A 64 5.45 8.62 -12.03
N THR A 65 4.92 7.90 -11.06
CA THR A 65 4.22 8.50 -9.93
C THR A 65 5.24 8.88 -8.85
N PRO A 66 5.32 10.15 -8.43
CA PRO A 66 6.16 10.56 -7.32
C PRO A 66 5.78 9.86 -6.00
N GLY A 67 4.58 9.25 -5.96
CA GLY A 67 4.09 8.44 -4.84
C GLY A 67 5.05 7.33 -4.44
N PHE A 68 5.85 6.80 -5.37
CA PHE A 68 6.88 5.83 -5.01
C PHE A 68 7.86 6.38 -3.97
N VAL A 69 8.29 7.64 -4.08
CA VAL A 69 9.24 8.27 -3.14
C VAL A 69 8.64 8.33 -1.74
N PHE A 70 7.38 8.76 -1.62
CA PHE A 70 6.69 8.84 -0.34
C PHE A 70 6.44 7.46 0.24
N THR A 71 6.08 6.48 -0.57
CA THR A 71 5.89 5.11 -0.09
C THR A 71 7.21 4.48 0.36
N THR A 72 8.32 4.75 -0.33
CA THR A 72 9.66 4.36 0.14
C THR A 72 10.01 5.04 1.46
N ALA A 73 9.69 6.33 1.64
CA ALA A 73 9.90 7.01 2.92
C ALA A 73 9.06 6.38 4.05
N ILE A 74 7.81 6.01 3.79
CA ILE A 74 6.96 5.28 4.74
C ILE A 74 7.56 3.92 5.08
N ILE A 75 8.07 3.18 4.08
CA ILE A 75 8.79 1.91 4.31
C ILE A 75 9.98 2.15 5.25
N VAL A 76 10.86 3.10 4.94
CA VAL A 76 12.09 3.32 5.71
C VAL A 76 11.81 3.76 7.15
N LEU A 77 10.86 4.68 7.35
CA LEU A 77 10.59 5.29 8.64
C LEU A 77 9.65 4.46 9.52
N PHE A 78 8.62 3.83 8.94
CA PHE A 78 7.56 3.14 9.68
C PHE A 78 7.49 1.64 9.40
N GLY A 79 8.30 1.13 8.48
CA GLY A 79 8.37 -0.27 8.14
C GLY A 79 7.09 -0.83 7.50
N PRO A 80 6.93 -2.16 7.53
CA PRO A 80 5.71 -2.82 7.06
C PRO A 80 4.41 -2.26 7.66
N PRO A 81 4.34 -1.90 8.97
CA PRO A 81 3.16 -1.27 9.56
C PRO A 81 2.65 -0.01 8.85
N GLY A 82 3.54 0.95 8.57
CA GLY A 82 3.11 2.22 7.95
C GLY A 82 2.52 2.00 6.56
N VAL A 83 3.10 1.07 5.82
CA VAL A 83 2.71 0.76 4.44
C VAL A 83 1.35 0.05 4.36
N VAL A 84 1.11 -0.90 5.26
CA VAL A 84 -0.13 -1.65 5.32
C VAL A 84 -1.33 -0.73 5.64
N ILE A 85 -1.09 0.35 6.39
CA ILE A 85 -2.10 1.37 6.68
C ILE A 85 -2.24 2.36 5.51
N ALA A 86 -1.13 2.82 4.94
CA ALA A 86 -1.12 3.78 3.85
C ALA A 86 -1.77 3.22 2.57
N GLY A 87 -1.51 1.96 2.24
CA GLY A 87 -1.98 1.32 1.00
C GLY A 87 -3.49 1.43 0.76
N PRO A 88 -4.35 1.02 1.70
CA PRO A 88 -5.80 1.16 1.56
C PRO A 88 -6.28 2.60 1.43
N ILE A 89 -5.68 3.55 2.16
CA ILE A 89 -6.05 4.97 2.14
C ILE A 89 -5.75 5.57 0.77
N VAL A 90 -4.53 5.34 0.27
CA VAL A 90 -4.09 5.81 -1.05
C VAL A 90 -4.97 5.21 -2.15
N ALA A 91 -5.19 3.89 -2.12
CA ALA A 91 -6.04 3.20 -3.10
C ALA A 91 -7.50 3.71 -3.10
N ALA A 92 -8.08 3.98 -1.93
CA ALA A 92 -9.44 4.50 -1.81
C ALA A 92 -9.57 5.88 -2.48
N LEU A 93 -8.56 6.73 -2.32
CA LEU A 93 -8.56 8.10 -2.87
C LEU A 93 -8.22 8.13 -4.36
N SER A 94 -7.35 7.22 -4.82
CA SER A 94 -7.05 7.04 -6.25
C SER A 94 -8.28 6.61 -7.06
N VAL A 95 -9.04 5.65 -6.53
CA VAL A 95 -10.24 5.10 -7.19
C VAL A 95 -11.43 6.06 -7.17
N GLY A 96 -11.47 7.00 -6.21
CA GLY A 96 -12.48 8.07 -6.19
C GLY A 96 -12.54 8.91 -7.48
N ARG A 97 -11.48 8.88 -8.31
CA ARG A 97 -11.42 9.59 -9.61
C ARG A 97 -12.13 8.87 -10.76
N HIS A 98 -12.35 7.56 -10.66
CA HIS A 98 -12.87 6.73 -11.77
C HIS A 98 -14.00 5.83 -11.28
N HIS A 99 -15.25 6.30 -11.38
CA HIS A 99 -16.49 5.56 -11.11
C HIS A 99 -16.41 4.56 -9.93
N PHE A 100 -16.91 4.96 -8.75
CA PHE A 100 -16.98 4.15 -7.53
C PHE A 100 -17.41 2.69 -7.78
N ASN A 101 -16.44 1.82 -8.02
CA ASN A 101 -16.61 0.38 -8.10
C ASN A 101 -15.88 -0.22 -6.90
N LEU A 102 -16.64 -0.51 -5.85
CA LEU A 102 -16.13 -1.03 -4.58
C LEU A 102 -15.30 -2.30 -4.75
N VAL A 103 -15.61 -3.14 -5.75
CA VAL A 103 -14.86 -4.36 -6.04
C VAL A 103 -13.47 -4.02 -6.58
N ARG A 104 -13.36 -3.05 -7.49
CA ARG A 104 -12.06 -2.57 -7.99
C ARG A 104 -11.25 -1.86 -6.91
N LEU A 105 -11.93 -1.11 -6.03
CA LEU A 105 -11.31 -0.41 -4.92
C LEU A 105 -10.70 -1.39 -3.91
N GLY A 106 -11.48 -2.38 -3.47
CA GLY A 106 -11.01 -3.42 -2.56
C GLY A 106 -9.83 -4.19 -3.14
N HIS A 107 -9.91 -4.58 -4.41
CA HIS A 107 -8.83 -5.30 -5.10
C HIS A 107 -7.55 -4.46 -5.26
N GLY A 108 -7.67 -3.18 -5.66
CA GLY A 108 -6.53 -2.27 -5.77
C GLY A 108 -5.86 -2.02 -4.43
N ALA A 109 -6.65 -1.80 -3.39
CA ALA A 109 -6.18 -1.63 -2.02
C ALA A 109 -5.45 -2.88 -1.50
N SER A 110 -6.01 -4.08 -1.72
CA SER A 110 -5.36 -5.33 -1.30
C SER A 110 -4.07 -5.58 -2.06
N LEU A 111 -4.04 -5.37 -3.38
CA LEU A 111 -2.82 -5.52 -4.17
C LEU A 111 -1.74 -4.53 -3.74
N MET A 112 -2.09 -3.26 -3.52
CA MET A 112 -1.13 -2.27 -3.02
C MET A 112 -0.62 -2.63 -1.64
N ALA A 113 -1.49 -3.05 -0.72
CA ALA A 113 -1.08 -3.48 0.61
C ALA A 113 -0.13 -4.69 0.55
N ILE A 114 -0.44 -5.71 -0.26
CA ILE A 114 0.39 -6.91 -0.42
C ILE A 114 1.73 -6.56 -1.08
N ALA A 115 1.71 -5.85 -2.21
CA ALA A 115 2.91 -5.52 -2.96
C ALA A 115 3.86 -4.66 -2.12
N HIS A 116 3.36 -3.60 -1.48
CA HIS A 116 4.23 -2.74 -0.69
C HIS A 116 4.63 -3.39 0.64
N ALA A 117 3.79 -4.21 1.28
CA ALA A 117 4.20 -4.99 2.45
C ALA A 117 5.28 -6.02 2.11
N SER A 118 5.16 -6.70 0.96
CA SER A 118 6.21 -7.62 0.48
C SER A 118 7.51 -6.88 0.17
N GLY A 119 7.43 -5.68 -0.43
CA GLY A 119 8.58 -4.82 -0.67
C GLY A 119 9.22 -4.34 0.63
N ALA A 120 8.42 -3.93 1.62
CA ALA A 120 8.89 -3.54 2.93
C ALA A 120 9.58 -4.70 3.66
N LEU A 121 9.00 -5.90 3.59
CA LEU A 121 9.60 -7.10 4.16
C LEU A 121 10.92 -7.46 3.49
N ALA A 122 10.97 -7.44 2.16
CA ALA A 122 12.20 -7.67 1.40
C ALA A 122 13.26 -6.58 1.66
N TYR A 123 12.85 -5.34 1.89
CA TYR A 123 13.76 -4.27 2.29
C TYR A 123 14.29 -4.48 3.70
N SER A 124 13.44 -4.94 4.63
CA SER A 124 13.83 -5.20 6.02
C SER A 124 14.83 -6.34 6.21
N THR A 125 14.97 -7.23 5.24
CA THR A 125 16.03 -8.24 5.26
C THR A 125 17.37 -7.71 4.77
N ALA A 126 17.38 -6.59 4.04
CA ALA A 126 18.57 -5.98 3.45
C ALA A 126 19.08 -4.74 4.20
N ALA A 127 18.20 -4.01 4.87
CA ALA A 127 18.51 -2.78 5.58
C ALA A 127 17.69 -2.65 6.87
N GLU A 128 18.21 -1.87 7.82
CA GLU A 128 17.50 -1.57 9.06
C GLU A 128 16.34 -0.60 8.77
N VAL A 129 15.17 -0.91 9.32
CA VAL A 129 13.91 -0.20 9.06
C VAL A 129 13.38 0.26 10.40
N ASN A 130 12.87 1.50 10.47
CA ASN A 130 12.59 2.19 11.73
C ASN A 130 13.85 2.40 12.61
N PRO A 131 14.83 3.19 12.15
CA PRO A 131 15.98 3.54 12.98
C PRO A 131 15.48 4.33 14.19
N ALA A 132 15.61 3.76 15.39
CA ALA A 132 15.02 4.25 16.63
C ALA A 132 15.48 5.67 17.08
N SER A 133 16.33 6.34 16.32
CA SER A 133 16.75 7.71 16.59
C SER A 133 17.36 8.37 15.34
N PHE A 134 16.59 9.19 14.64
CA PHE A 134 17.20 10.33 13.95
C PHE A 134 17.52 11.37 15.03
N HIS A 135 18.64 11.18 15.74
CA HIS A 135 19.23 12.27 16.50
C HIS A 135 19.73 13.30 15.49
N ILE A 136 18.91 14.30 15.19
CA ILE A 136 19.37 15.51 14.53
C ILE A 136 20.23 16.22 15.57
N GLU A 137 21.52 15.92 15.60
CA GLU A 137 22.50 16.75 16.28
C GLU A 137 22.48 18.11 15.56
N MET A 138 21.76 19.09 16.12
CA MET A 138 21.88 20.48 15.70
C MET A 138 23.28 20.96 16.12
N VAL A 139 24.18 21.05 15.14
CA VAL A 139 25.45 21.76 15.25
C VAL A 139 25.22 23.25 15.06
#